data_AF-X1LTY8-F1
#
_entry.id   AF-X1LTY8-F1
#
_cell.length_a   1.000
_cell.length_b   1.000
_cell.length_c   1.000
_cell.angle_alpha   90.00
_cell.angle_beta   90.00
_cell.angle_gamma   90.00
#
_symmetry.space_group_name_H-M   'P 1'
#
loop_
_entity.id
_entity.type
_entity.pdbx_description
1 polymer ?
#
loop_
_entity_poly.entity_id
_entity_poly.type
_entity_poly.pdbx_seq_one_letter_code
_entity_poly.pdbx_strand_id
1 'polypeptide(L)' 'MIIGGTTLKGGEGTILGTFIGVLIIGVLRNGLVLLGISPFWQMLLVGLVIIGAVGIDMWTRRETT' A
#
# COMPACT_ATOMS: atom_id res chain seq x y z
N MET A 1 20.96 14.66 26.66
CA MET A 1 19.50 14.62 26.56
C MET A 1 19.12 13.18 26.26
N ILE A 2 18.76 12.41 27.30
CA ILE A 2 18.12 11.11 27.12
C ILE A 2 16.76 11.40 26.49
N ILE A 3 16.30 10.56 25.57
CA ILE A 3 14.92 10.02 25.45
C ILE A 3 14.70 9.57 24.00
N GLY A 4 14.43 8.27 23.82
CA GLY A 4 13.95 7.67 22.57
C GLY A 4 15.02 6.87 21.83
N GLY A 5 15.31 5.60 22.15
CA GLY A 5 14.33 4.60 22.58
C GLY A 5 13.34 4.20 21.47
N THR A 6 13.30 4.93 20.36
CA THR A 6 12.42 4.64 19.22
C THR A 6 13.17 4.94 17.95
N THR A 7 14.01 3.96 17.62
CA THR A 7 14.27 3.52 16.27
C THR A 7 13.45 4.26 15.21
N LEU A 8 14.08 5.18 14.47
CA LEU A 8 13.57 5.75 13.21
C LEU A 8 13.44 4.68 12.10
N LYS A 9 13.34 3.39 12.43
CA LYS A 9 12.97 2.29 11.52
C LYS A 9 11.44 2.23 11.37
N GLY A 10 10.79 3.38 11.27
CA GLY A 10 9.33 3.45 11.10
C GLY A 10 8.86 3.30 9.66
N GLY A 11 9.78 3.14 8.70
CA GLY A 11 9.46 3.13 7.28
C GLY A 11 10.48 2.37 6.47
N GLU A 12 10.69 1.09 6.76
CA GLU A 12 11.37 0.16 5.85
C GLU A 12 10.49 -0.16 4.61
N GLY A 13 9.82 0.83 4.04
CA GLY A 13 9.35 0.77 2.67
C GLY A 13 10.56 1.05 1.79
N THR A 14 11.32 0.01 1.45
CA THR A 14 12.43 0.16 0.49
C THR A 14 11.92 0.82 -0.79
N ILE A 15 12.77 1.57 -1.50
CA ILE A 15 12.43 2.19 -2.79
C ILE A 15 11.80 1.14 -3.74
N LEU A 16 12.30 -0.10 -3.67
CA LEU A 16 11.74 -1.27 -4.35
C LEU A 16 10.30 -1.60 -3.95
N GLY A 17 9.98 -1.59 -2.66
CA GLY A 17 8.61 -1.80 -2.17
C GLY A 17 7.64 -0.73 -2.68
N THR A 18 8.06 0.55 -2.66
CA THR A 18 7.25 1.65 -3.20
C THR A 18 7.08 1.54 -4.71
N PHE A 19 8.14 1.17 -5.43
CA PHE A 19 8.10 0.98 -6.88
C PHE A 19 7.13 -0.12 -7.28
N ILE A 20 7.16 -1.26 -6.58
CA ILE A 20 6.23 -2.37 -6.79
C ILE A 20 4.79 -1.95 -6.43
N GLY A 21 4.60 -1.24 -5.32
CA GLY A 21 3.28 -0.74 -4.91
C GLY A 21 2.65 0.19 -5.95
N VAL A 22 3.43 1.13 -6.48
CA VAL A 22 2.97 2.05 -7.54
C VAL A 22 2.65 1.30 -8.84
N LEU A 23 3.46 0.30 -9.22
CA LEU A 23 3.19 -0.54 -10.38
C LEU A 23 1.87 -1.32 -10.25
N ILE A 24 1.61 -1.92 -9.09
CA ILE A 24 0.37 -2.66 -8.83
C ILE A 24 -0.84 -1.74 -8.97
N ILE A 25 -0.79 -0.55 -8.35
CA ILE A 25 -1.89 0.43 -8.44
C ILE A 25 -2.09 0.90 -9.89
N GLY A 26 -1.00 1.13 -10.63
CA GLY A 26 -1.04 1.55 -12.03
C GLY A 26 -1.67 0.48 -12.94
N VAL A 27 -1.29 -0.79 -12.78
CA VAL A 27 -1.86 -1.91 -13.53
C VAL A 27 -3.33 -2.10 -13.17
N LEU A 28 -3.68 -2.03 -11.89
CA LEU A 28 -5.07 -2.19 -11.43
C LEU A 28 -5.97 -1.11 -12.03
N ARG A 29 -5.53 0.16 -12.01
CA ARG A 29 -6.29 1.26 -12.63
C ARG A 29 -6.48 1.05 -14.12
N ASN A 30 -5.42 0.66 -14.84
CA ASN A 30 -5.51 0.37 -16.28
C ASN A 30 -6.43 -0.83 -16.56
N GLY A 31 -6.32 -1.90 -15.79
CA GLY A 31 -7.19 -3.08 -15.91
C GLY A 31 -8.66 -2.74 -15.71
N LEU A 32 -8.99 -1.96 -14.68
CA LEU A 32 -10.37 -1.53 -14.45
C LEU A 32 -10.92 -0.63 -15.57
N VAL A 33 -10.08 0.23 -16.15
CA VAL A 33 -10.45 1.04 -17.33
C VAL A 33 -10.74 0.14 -18.54
N LEU A 34 -9.89 -0.86 -18.80
CA LEU A 34 -10.08 -1.81 -19.90
C LEU A 34 -11.33 -2.68 -19.74
N LEU A 35 -11.70 -3.00 -18.49
CA LEU A 35 -12.93 -3.71 -18.16
C LEU A 35 -14.19 -2.84 -18.27
N GLY A 36 -14.07 -1.57 -18.64
CA GLY A 36 -15.21 -0.65 -18.77
C GLY A 36 -15.86 -0.28 -17.44
N ILE A 37 -15.16 -0.48 -16.31
CA ILE A 37 -15.65 -0.11 -14.99
C ILE A 37 -15.74 1.42 -14.91
N SER A 38 -16.86 1.96 -14.39
CA SER A 38 -17.02 3.42 -14.30
C SER A 38 -15.98 4.06 -13.36
N PRO A 39 -15.57 5.32 -13.59
CA PRO A 39 -14.57 6.01 -12.76
C PRO A 39 -14.95 6.07 -11.27
N PHE A 40 -16.26 6.14 -10.98
CA PHE A 40 -16.80 6.09 -9.62
C PHE A 40 -16.42 4.79 -8.91
N TRP A 41 -16.64 3.64 -9.57
CA TRP A 41 -16.27 2.34 -9.04
C TRP A 41 -14.76 2.14 -8.99
N GLN A 42 -14.00 2.68 -9.96
CA GLN A 42 -12.54 2.61 -9.94
C GLN A 42 -11.95 3.27 -8.68
N MET A 43 -12.42 4.46 -8.31
CA MET A 43 -11.95 5.15 -7.11
C MET A 43 -12.21 4.35 -5.85
N LEU A 44 -13.40 3.74 -5.76
CA LEU A 44 -13.81 2.92 -4.62
C LEU A 44 -12.98 1.64 -4.52
N LEU A 45 -12.77 0.93 -5.64
CA LEU A 45 -11.96 -0.29 -5.71
C LEU A 45 -10.49 -0.04 -5.39
N VAL A 46 -9.89 1.02 -5.95
CA VAL A 46 -8.51 1.40 -5.65
C VAL A 46 -8.34 1.73 -4.16
N GLY A 47 -9.27 2.49 -3.58
CA GLY A 47 -9.26 2.80 -2.14
C GLY A 47 -9.39 1.56 -1.27
N LEU A 48 -10.30 0.64 -1.63
CA LEU A 48 -10.49 -0.63 -0.93
C LEU A 48 -9.23 -1.48 -0.94
N VAL A 49 -8.56 -1.57 -2.09
CA VAL A 49 -7.31 -2.32 -2.25
C VAL A 49 -6.19 -1.70 -1.43
N ILE A 50 -6.05 -0.36 -1.40
CA ILE A 50 -5.04 0.33 -0.59
C ILE A 50 -5.28 0.07 0.90
N ILE A 51 -6.52 0.23 1.38
CA ILE A 51 -6.87 -0.03 2.78
C ILE A 51 -6.59 -1.49 3.15
N GLY A 52 -6.98 -2.44 2.29
CA GLY A 52 -6.69 -3.87 2.48
C GLY A 52 -5.18 -4.16 2.50
N ALA A 53 -4.43 -3.59 1.58
CA ALA A 53 -2.98 -3.74 1.49
C ALA A 53 -2.28 -3.17 2.74
N VAL A 54 -2.68 -1.98 3.20
CA VAL A 54 -2.12 -1.37 4.43
C VAL A 54 -2.53 -2.16 5.66
N GLY A 55 -3.77 -2.64 5.75
CA GLY A 55 -4.23 -3.46 6.87
C GLY A 55 -3.47 -4.79 6.97
N ILE A 56 -3.24 -5.47 5.84
CA ILE A 56 -2.45 -6.71 5.77
C ILE A 56 -0.97 -6.43 6.04
N ASP A 57 -0.42 -5.34 5.52
CA ASP A 57 0.96 -4.91 5.76
C ASP A 57 1.19 -4.60 7.25
N MET A 58 0.26 -3.90 7.90
CA MET A 58 0.27 -3.64 9.34
C MET A 58 0.18 -4.92 10.17
N TRP A 59 -0.60 -5.92 9.72
CA TRP A 59 -0.72 -7.21 10.40
C TRP A 59 0.55 -8.06 10.22
N THR A 60 1.05 -8.16 9.00
CA THR A 60 2.26 -8.92 8.64
C THR A 60 3.48 -8.39 9.40
N ARG A 61 3.61 -7.07 9.55
CA ARG A 61 4.71 -6.45 10.32
C ARG A 61 4.72 -6.80 11.81
N ARG A 62 3.63 -7.34 12.37
CA ARG A 62 3.58 -7.79 13.77
C ARG A 62 4.22 -9.15 14.01
N GLU A 63 4.52 -9.91 12.97
CA GLU A 63 5.04 -11.28 13.09
C GLU A 63 6.57 -11.36 12.99
N THR A 64 7.28 -10.23 12.88
CA THR A 64 8.75 -10.18 12.81
C THR A 64 9.40 -9.55 14.05
N THR A 65 8.77 -9.63 15.22
CA THR A 65 9.38 -9.29 16.52
C THR A 65 8.99 -10.31 17.57
#